data_AF-G1WGA7-F1
#
_entry.id   AF-G1WGA7-F1
#
_cell.length_a   1.000
_cell.length_b   1.000
_cell.length_c   1.000
_cell.angle_alpha   90.00
_cell.angle_beta   90.00
_cell.angle_gamma   90.00
#
_symmetry.space_group_name_H-M   'P 1'
#
loop_
_entity.id
_entity.type
_entity.pdbx_description
1 polymer ?
#
loop_
_entity_poly.entity_id
_entity_poly.type
_entity_poly.pdbx_seq_one_letter_code
_entity_poly.pdbx_strand_id
1 'polypeptide(L)'
;MKLNQLTLISYAIDGDSACFILDTDLATAVALDGQALKVTTDAGDDVAAMDGHKVVAAVKQEDGYIALHTARALDPQTAESIKALETNLAVAKKAADAAQDTADAAQQRATDTEGAAAELGVIASQAISDGTDTQAAVAELGGMVADLTVRVEALESAKG
;
A
#
# COMPACT_ATOMS: atom_id res chain seq x y z
N MET A 1 23.49 -36.32 -14.92
CA MET A 1 23.86 -35.04 -14.26
C MET A 1 23.42 -35.10 -12.81
N LYS A 2 23.97 -34.24 -11.96
CA LYS A 2 23.65 -34.19 -10.53
C LYS A 2 23.41 -32.78 -10.03
N LEU A 3 22.55 -32.65 -9.01
CA LEU A 3 22.41 -31.45 -8.17
C LEU A 3 22.83 -31.83 -6.75
N ASN A 4 23.92 -31.26 -6.23
CA ASN A 4 24.45 -31.59 -4.89
C ASN A 4 24.51 -33.12 -4.63
N GLN A 5 25.02 -33.88 -5.61
CA GLN A 5 25.09 -35.35 -5.62
C GLN A 5 23.78 -36.11 -5.84
N LEU A 6 22.63 -35.46 -5.85
CA LEU A 6 21.34 -36.07 -6.21
C LEU A 6 21.20 -36.21 -7.72
N THR A 7 20.56 -37.29 -8.17
CA THR A 7 20.30 -37.53 -9.60
C THR A 7 19.38 -36.43 -10.15
N LEU A 8 19.88 -35.69 -11.14
CA LEU A 8 19.17 -34.61 -11.81
C LEU A 8 18.69 -35.09 -13.19
N ILE A 9 17.37 -35.11 -13.37
CA ILE A 9 16.71 -35.53 -14.62
C ILE A 9 16.74 -34.38 -15.63
N SER A 10 16.33 -33.19 -15.20
CA SER A 10 16.34 -31.98 -16.03
C SER A 10 16.32 -30.74 -15.15
N TYR A 11 16.69 -29.60 -15.72
CA TYR A 11 16.57 -28.32 -15.04
C TYR A 11 16.29 -27.18 -16.03
N ALA A 12 15.65 -26.13 -15.53
CA ALA A 12 15.43 -24.88 -16.25
C ALA A 12 15.78 -23.71 -15.33
N ILE A 13 16.44 -22.69 -15.89
CA ILE A 13 16.79 -21.45 -15.20
C ILE A 13 16.11 -20.31 -15.95
N ASP A 14 15.37 -19.48 -15.21
CA ASP A 14 14.70 -18.29 -15.70
C ASP A 14 14.99 -17.12 -14.77
N GLY A 15 15.97 -16.29 -15.15
CA GLY A 15 16.45 -15.18 -14.34
C GLY A 15 16.90 -15.62 -12.95
N ASP A 16 16.24 -15.10 -11.93
CA ASP A 16 16.52 -15.40 -10.52
C ASP A 16 15.81 -16.67 -10.00
N SER A 17 15.10 -17.41 -10.87
CA SER A 17 14.41 -18.64 -10.51
C SER A 17 14.99 -19.85 -11.24
N ALA A 18 14.99 -21.01 -10.59
CA ALA A 18 15.37 -22.26 -11.22
C ALA A 18 14.47 -23.41 -10.74
N CYS A 19 14.16 -24.33 -11.66
CA CYS A 19 13.42 -25.55 -11.39
C CYS A 19 14.29 -26.76 -11.72
N PHE A 20 14.40 -27.71 -10.79
CA PHE A 20 15.15 -28.95 -10.94
C PHE A 20 14.21 -30.14 -10.80
N ILE A 21 14.27 -31.09 -11.73
CA ILE A 21 13.54 -32.35 -11.63
C ILE A 21 14.50 -33.41 -11.10
N LEU A 22 14.23 -33.90 -9.89
CA LEU A 22 15.12 -34.77 -9.13
C LEU A 22 14.52 -36.17 -8.95
N ASP A 23 15.37 -37.19 -9.11
CA ASP A 23 15.05 -38.57 -8.75
C ASP A 23 15.44 -38.84 -7.29
N THR A 24 14.53 -38.42 -6.40
CA THR A 24 14.71 -38.47 -4.95
C THR A 24 13.36 -38.37 -4.23
N ASP A 25 13.36 -38.35 -2.89
CA ASP A 25 12.16 -38.07 -2.10
C ASP A 25 12.05 -36.60 -1.68
N LEU A 26 10.86 -36.21 -1.23
CA LEU A 26 10.57 -34.83 -0.87
C LEU A 26 11.43 -34.33 0.30
N ALA A 27 11.71 -35.18 1.28
CA ALA A 27 12.50 -34.81 2.46
C ALA A 27 13.94 -34.50 2.07
N THR A 28 14.52 -35.30 1.19
CA THR A 28 15.88 -35.13 0.67
C THR A 28 15.97 -33.90 -0.23
N ALA A 29 14.96 -33.65 -1.07
CA ALA A 29 14.92 -32.46 -1.91
C ALA A 29 14.83 -31.16 -1.10
N VAL A 30 13.99 -31.11 -0.06
CA VAL A 30 13.85 -29.94 0.81
C VAL A 30 15.10 -29.72 1.68
N ALA A 31 15.82 -30.78 2.03
CA ALA A 31 17.09 -30.67 2.77
C ALA A 31 18.19 -29.92 2.00
N LEU A 32 18.01 -29.67 0.70
CA LEU A 32 18.88 -28.80 -0.09
C LEU A 32 18.71 -27.31 0.23
N ASP A 33 17.65 -26.91 0.95
CA ASP A 33 17.48 -25.52 1.35
C ASP A 33 18.63 -25.05 2.25
N GLY A 34 19.11 -23.83 1.98
CA GLY A 34 20.27 -23.24 2.65
C GLY A 34 21.63 -23.80 2.22
N GLN A 35 21.68 -24.78 1.31
CA GLN A 35 22.93 -25.25 0.72
C GLN A 35 23.30 -24.42 -0.53
N ALA A 36 24.59 -24.34 -0.84
CA ALA A 36 25.03 -23.86 -2.15
C ALA A 36 24.66 -24.92 -3.19
N LEU A 37 23.73 -24.58 -4.08
CA LEU A 37 23.21 -25.48 -5.08
C LEU A 37 24.14 -25.53 -6.29
N LYS A 38 24.58 -26.73 -6.66
CA LYS A 38 25.59 -26.95 -7.69
C LYS A 38 25.18 -28.08 -8.62
N VAL A 39 25.15 -27.78 -9.91
CA VAL A 39 24.92 -28.75 -10.97
C VAL A 39 26.26 -29.26 -11.47
N THR A 40 26.43 -30.58 -11.51
CA THR A 40 27.63 -31.23 -12.04
C THR A 40 27.27 -32.27 -13.11
N THR A 41 28.23 -32.55 -14.00
CA THR A 41 28.18 -33.74 -14.86
C THR A 41 28.27 -35.01 -14.00
N ASP A 42 27.99 -36.18 -14.60
CA ASP A 42 28.14 -37.45 -13.89
C ASP A 42 29.61 -37.80 -13.60
N ALA A 43 30.55 -37.22 -14.37
CA ALA A 43 31.98 -37.29 -14.14
C ALA A 43 32.46 -36.35 -13.00
N GLY A 44 31.61 -35.43 -12.54
CA GLY A 44 31.90 -34.51 -11.45
C GLY A 44 32.36 -33.12 -11.89
N ASP A 45 32.31 -32.81 -13.19
CA ASP A 45 32.66 -31.48 -13.71
C ASP A 45 31.56 -30.47 -13.39
N ASP A 46 31.95 -29.24 -13.09
CA ASP A 46 31.03 -28.17 -12.73
C ASP A 46 30.30 -27.63 -13.97
N VAL A 47 28.96 -27.62 -13.90
CA VAL A 47 28.10 -27.10 -14.98
C VAL A 47 27.51 -25.75 -14.60
N ALA A 48 27.01 -25.61 -13.37
CA ALA A 48 26.45 -24.36 -12.87
C ALA A 48 26.47 -24.31 -11.34
N ALA A 49 26.61 -23.10 -10.78
CA ALA A 49 26.45 -22.83 -9.36
C ALA A 49 25.34 -21.78 -9.17
N MET A 50 24.39 -22.07 -8.28
CA MET A 50 23.23 -21.22 -7.97
C MET A 50 23.40 -20.64 -6.56
N ASP A 51 24.44 -19.82 -6.40
CA ASP A 51 24.75 -19.20 -5.11
C ASP A 51 23.66 -18.22 -4.68
N GLY A 52 23.25 -18.34 -3.41
CA GLY A 52 22.21 -17.51 -2.82
C GLY A 52 20.78 -17.91 -3.19
N HIS A 53 20.56 -19.00 -3.93
CA HIS A 53 19.23 -19.55 -4.14
C HIS A 53 18.72 -20.23 -2.87
N LYS A 54 17.42 -20.11 -2.61
CA LYS A 54 16.67 -20.82 -1.56
C LYS A 54 15.57 -21.66 -2.18
N VAL A 55 15.22 -22.75 -1.52
CA VAL A 55 14.09 -23.58 -1.93
C VAL A 55 12.80 -22.84 -1.61
N VAL A 56 11.98 -22.59 -2.64
CA VAL A 56 10.67 -21.93 -2.50
C VAL A 56 9.54 -22.96 -2.45
N ALA A 57 9.70 -24.07 -3.17
CA ALA A 57 8.75 -25.17 -3.15
C ALA A 57 9.44 -26.48 -3.58
N ALA A 58 8.92 -27.60 -3.09
CA ALA A 58 9.25 -28.93 -3.60
C ALA A 58 7.93 -29.69 -3.79
N VAL A 59 7.72 -30.27 -4.97
CA VAL A 59 6.45 -30.91 -5.34
C VAL A 59 6.72 -32.28 -5.94
N LYS A 60 6.01 -33.31 -5.47
CA LYS A 60 6.03 -34.63 -6.10
C LYS A 60 5.17 -34.61 -7.37
N GLN A 61 5.78 -34.98 -8.48
CA GLN A 61 5.13 -35.10 -9.78
C GLN A 61 4.46 -36.48 -9.94
N GLU A 62 3.56 -36.60 -10.91
CA GLU A 62 2.80 -37.83 -11.17
C GLU A 62 3.69 -39.01 -11.60
N ASP A 63 4.81 -38.71 -12.27
CA ASP A 63 5.84 -39.68 -12.67
C ASP A 63 6.73 -40.15 -11.51
N GLY A 64 6.54 -39.59 -10.31
CA GLY A 64 7.24 -39.97 -9.09
C GLY A 64 8.47 -39.12 -8.77
N TYR A 65 8.91 -38.24 -9.68
CA TYR A 65 10.04 -37.33 -9.45
C TYR A 65 9.64 -36.12 -8.59
N ILE A 66 10.63 -35.39 -8.08
CA ILE A 66 10.42 -34.15 -7.33
C ILE A 66 10.81 -32.95 -8.19
N ALA A 67 9.86 -32.03 -8.39
CA ALA A 67 10.13 -30.70 -8.90
C ALA A 67 10.54 -29.79 -7.74
N LEU A 68 11.81 -29.39 -7.71
CA LEU A 68 12.39 -28.47 -6.75
C LEU A 68 12.47 -27.07 -7.36
N HIS A 69 11.65 -26.15 -6.86
CA HIS A 69 11.64 -24.75 -7.26
C HIS A 69 12.52 -23.94 -6.30
N THR A 70 13.40 -23.14 -6.88
CA THR A 70 14.34 -22.30 -6.16
C THR A 70 14.30 -20.88 -6.69
N ALA A 71 14.57 -19.91 -5.82
CA ALA A 71 14.69 -18.51 -6.21
C ALA A 71 15.85 -17.86 -5.45
N ARG A 72 16.50 -16.90 -6.08
CA ARG A 72 17.56 -16.11 -5.45
C ARG A 72 17.00 -15.37 -4.24
N ALA A 73 17.60 -15.57 -3.08
CA ALA A 73 17.30 -14.76 -1.91
C ALA A 73 17.65 -13.30 -2.20
N LEU A 74 16.74 -12.39 -1.86
CA LEU A 74 17.05 -10.96 -1.86
C LEU A 74 18.24 -10.72 -0.92
N ASP A 75 19.18 -9.88 -1.34
CA ASP A 75 20.23 -9.46 -0.43
C ASP A 75 19.61 -8.67 0.75
N PRO A 76 20.22 -8.74 1.95
CA PRO A 76 19.66 -8.10 3.14
C PRO A 76 19.40 -6.60 2.97
N GLN A 77 20.25 -5.89 2.22
CA GLN A 77 20.12 -4.46 1.99
C GLN A 77 18.89 -4.13 1.12
N THR A 78 18.62 -4.94 0.09
CA THR A 78 17.40 -4.83 -0.71
C THR A 78 16.15 -5.13 0.13
N ALA A 79 16.20 -6.17 0.96
CA ALA A 79 15.07 -6.50 1.86
C ALA A 79 14.77 -5.38 2.86
N GLU A 80 15.81 -4.78 3.46
CA GLU A 80 15.66 -3.61 4.34
C GLU A 80 15.14 -2.39 3.59
N SER A 81 15.60 -2.16 2.36
CA SER A 81 15.15 -1.05 1.52
C SER A 81 13.67 -1.18 1.17
N ILE A 82 13.20 -2.38 0.84
CA ILE A 82 11.77 -2.65 0.60
C ILE A 82 10.96 -2.33 1.86
N LYS A 83 11.39 -2.81 3.03
CA LYS A 83 10.71 -2.54 4.30
C LYS A 83 10.66 -1.04 4.64
N ALA A 84 11.73 -0.31 4.35
CA ALA A 84 11.77 1.14 4.52
C ALA A 84 10.78 1.85 3.57
N LEU A 85 10.72 1.41 2.30
CA LEU A 85 9.76 1.93 1.32
C LEU A 85 8.31 1.65 1.72
N GLU A 86 8.00 0.45 2.23
CA GLU A 86 6.67 0.09 2.74
C GLU A 86 6.26 0.98 3.92
N THR A 87 7.20 1.23 4.84
CA THR A 87 6.98 2.13 5.98
C THR A 87 6.70 3.56 5.50
N ASN A 88 7.51 4.06 4.56
CA ASN A 88 7.33 5.40 3.99
C ASN A 88 5.99 5.53 3.24
N LEU A 89 5.57 4.49 2.52
CA LEU A 89 4.29 4.45 1.83
C LEU A 89 3.12 4.51 2.82
N ALA A 90 3.20 3.79 3.94
CA ALA A 90 2.17 3.82 4.99
C ALA A 90 2.05 5.23 5.61
N VAL A 91 3.18 5.89 5.87
CA VAL A 91 3.20 7.28 6.36
C VAL A 91 2.60 8.24 5.34
N ALA A 92 2.97 8.12 4.06
CA ALA A 92 2.46 8.96 2.99
C ALA A 92 0.95 8.80 2.80
N LYS A 93 0.43 7.57 2.86
CA LYS A 93 -1.02 7.30 2.82
C LYS A 93 -1.76 7.97 3.96
N LYS A 94 -1.27 7.82 5.20
CA LYS A 94 -1.88 8.47 6.37
C LYS A 94 -1.90 10.00 6.25
N ALA A 95 -0.83 10.59 5.71
CA ALA A 95 -0.77 12.03 5.47
C ALA A 95 -1.77 12.47 4.38
N ALA A 96 -1.93 11.69 3.32
CA ALA A 96 -2.91 11.95 2.27
C ALA A 96 -4.35 11.86 2.79
N ASP A 97 -4.67 10.83 3.59
CA ASP A 97 -5.99 10.68 4.20
C ASP A 97 -6.32 11.87 5.12
N ALA A 98 -5.37 12.29 5.96
CA ALA A 98 -5.55 13.46 6.83
C ALA A 98 -5.73 14.77 6.06
N ALA A 99 -5.04 14.93 4.92
CA ALA A 99 -5.21 16.08 4.04
C ALA A 99 -6.59 16.08 3.38
N GLN A 100 -7.08 14.90 2.96
CA GLN A 100 -8.42 14.76 2.40
C GLN A 100 -9.50 15.07 3.45
N ASP A 101 -9.39 14.53 4.67
CA ASP A 101 -10.32 14.83 5.76
C ASP A 101 -10.36 16.33 6.08
N THR A 102 -9.20 17.00 6.04
CA THR A 102 -9.10 18.45 6.25
C THR A 102 -9.77 19.22 5.12
N ALA A 103 -9.58 18.79 3.87
CA ALA A 103 -10.21 19.40 2.71
C ALA A 103 -11.73 19.24 2.74
N ASP A 104 -12.23 18.05 3.08
CA ASP A 104 -13.66 17.76 3.20
C ASP A 104 -14.30 18.60 4.33
N ALA A 105 -13.62 18.73 5.47
CA ALA A 105 -14.07 19.58 6.57
C ALA A 105 -14.10 21.07 6.18
N ALA A 106 -13.12 21.55 5.42
CA ALA A 106 -13.09 22.92 4.91
C ALA A 106 -14.22 23.17 3.89
N GLN A 107 -14.47 22.22 3.00
CA GLN A 107 -15.54 22.28 2.01
C GLN A 107 -16.91 22.31 2.68
N GLN A 108 -17.15 21.45 3.68
CA GLN A 108 -18.41 21.43 4.43
C GLN A 108 -18.64 22.78 5.12
N ARG A 109 -17.64 23.32 5.80
CA ARG A 109 -17.73 24.64 6.44
C ARG A 109 -18.04 25.76 5.44
N ALA A 110 -17.48 25.71 4.24
CA ALA A 110 -17.77 26.70 3.20
C ALA A 110 -19.24 26.63 2.74
N THR A 111 -19.77 25.43 2.46
CA THR A 111 -21.19 25.23 2.10
C THR A 111 -22.13 25.69 3.21
N ASP A 112 -21.79 25.37 4.45
CA ASP A 112 -22.46 25.79 5.67
C ASP A 112 -22.54 27.33 5.81
N THR A 113 -21.43 28.03 5.50
CA THR A 113 -21.37 29.50 5.48
C THR A 113 -22.18 30.11 4.33
N GLU A 114 -22.14 29.52 3.13
CA GLU A 114 -22.96 29.95 1.99
C GLU A 114 -24.46 29.84 2.30
N GLY A 115 -24.89 28.75 2.95
CA GLY A 115 -26.27 28.55 3.39
C GLY A 115 -26.73 29.64 4.37
N ALA A 116 -25.93 29.94 5.40
CA ALA A 116 -26.25 30.98 6.37
C ALA A 116 -26.32 32.39 5.73
N ALA A 117 -25.43 32.68 4.77
CA ALA A 117 -25.48 33.94 4.02
C ALA A 117 -26.74 34.06 3.14
N ALA A 118 -27.21 32.95 2.56
CA ALA A 118 -28.45 32.93 1.79
C ALA A 118 -29.69 33.14 2.68
N GLU A 119 -29.75 32.51 3.85
CA GLU A 119 -30.84 32.71 4.84
C GLU A 119 -30.91 34.16 5.31
N LEU A 120 -29.75 34.77 5.62
CA LEU A 120 -29.62 36.20 5.92
C LEU A 120 -30.19 37.08 4.80
N GLY A 121 -29.91 36.74 3.54
CA GLY A 121 -30.42 37.46 2.37
C GLY A 121 -31.95 37.37 2.22
N VAL A 122 -32.53 36.21 2.53
CA VAL A 122 -34.00 35.99 2.51
C VAL A 122 -34.67 36.79 3.62
N ILE A 123 -34.15 36.75 4.85
CA ILE A 123 -34.69 37.49 5.99
C ILE A 123 -34.59 38.99 5.77
N ALA A 124 -33.46 39.49 5.26
CA ALA A 124 -33.30 40.89 4.89
C ALA A 124 -34.32 41.32 3.82
N SER A 125 -34.57 40.47 2.83
CA SER A 125 -35.55 40.75 1.77
C SER A 125 -36.99 40.76 2.28
N GLN A 126 -37.35 39.83 3.16
CA GLN A 126 -38.68 39.75 3.80
C GLN A 126 -38.92 40.94 4.75
N ALA A 127 -37.91 41.34 5.52
CA ALA A 127 -37.99 42.53 6.37
C ALA A 127 -38.21 43.82 5.56
N ILE A 128 -37.66 43.91 4.34
CA ILE A 128 -37.88 45.03 3.41
C ILE A 128 -39.29 44.97 2.79
N SER A 129 -39.83 43.79 2.47
CA SER A 129 -41.15 43.66 1.83
C SER A 129 -42.33 43.85 2.78
N ASP A 130 -42.21 43.38 4.02
CA ASP A 130 -43.37 43.20 4.90
C ASP A 130 -43.67 44.42 5.79
N GLY A 131 -42.76 45.40 5.87
CA GLY A 131 -42.97 46.64 6.63
C GLY A 131 -43.24 46.44 8.13
N THR A 132 -42.96 45.25 8.67
CA THR A 132 -43.17 44.84 10.06
C THR A 132 -42.05 45.28 11.00
N ASP A 133 -42.35 45.27 12.31
CA ASP A 133 -41.52 45.74 13.43
C ASP A 133 -40.02 45.51 13.23
N THR A 134 -39.36 46.56 12.75
CA THR A 134 -38.01 46.52 12.20
C THR A 134 -36.98 46.11 13.26
N GLN A 135 -37.31 46.26 14.55
CA GLN A 135 -36.46 45.87 15.68
C GLN A 135 -36.28 44.36 15.82
N ALA A 136 -37.32 43.54 15.60
CA ALA A 136 -37.22 42.09 15.75
C ALA A 136 -36.39 41.49 14.59
N ALA A 137 -36.66 41.93 13.36
CA ALA A 137 -35.90 41.54 12.18
C ALA A 137 -34.42 41.97 12.27
N VAL A 138 -34.14 43.17 12.78
CA VAL A 138 -32.75 43.64 13.01
C VAL A 138 -32.04 42.84 14.10
N ALA A 139 -32.74 42.43 15.16
CA ALA A 139 -32.16 41.58 16.20
C ALA A 139 -31.83 40.18 15.67
N GLU A 140 -32.70 39.61 14.84
CA GLU A 140 -32.49 38.31 14.19
C GLU A 140 -31.33 38.36 13.17
N LEU A 141 -31.31 39.38 12.31
CA LEU A 141 -30.19 39.67 11.40
C LEU A 141 -28.88 39.87 12.17
N GLY A 142 -28.90 40.61 13.27
CA GLY A 142 -27.72 40.86 14.10
C GLY A 142 -27.16 39.58 14.72
N GLY A 143 -28.02 38.67 15.20
CA GLY A 143 -27.63 37.37 15.72
C GLY A 143 -27.00 36.46 14.64
N MET A 144 -27.61 36.41 13.46
CA MET A 144 -27.10 35.62 12.34
C MET A 144 -25.81 36.19 11.73
N VAL A 145 -25.65 37.52 11.68
CA VAL A 145 -24.38 38.15 11.27
C VAL A 145 -23.26 37.82 12.26
N ALA A 146 -23.55 37.87 13.57
CA ALA A 146 -22.56 37.49 14.58
C ALA A 146 -22.13 36.02 14.46
N ASP A 147 -23.08 35.10 14.21
CA ASP A 147 -22.76 33.68 13.95
C ASP A 147 -21.92 33.50 12.68
N LEU A 148 -22.27 34.22 11.60
CA LEU A 148 -21.51 34.19 10.34
C LEU A 148 -20.08 34.71 10.54
N THR A 149 -19.88 35.78 11.32
CA THR A 149 -18.55 36.31 11.65
C THR A 149 -17.69 35.25 12.35
N VAL A 150 -18.23 34.56 13.37
CA VAL A 150 -17.49 33.50 14.07
C VAL A 150 -17.13 32.34 13.13
N ARG A 151 -18.04 31.96 12.22
CA ARG A 151 -17.79 30.88 11.24
C ARG A 151 -16.72 31.26 10.21
N VAL A 152 -16.69 32.53 9.76
CA VAL A 152 -15.65 33.05 8.87
C VAL A 152 -14.28 33.09 9.57
N GLU A 153 -14.21 33.55 10.81
CA GLU A 153 -12.95 33.56 11.59
C GLU A 153 -12.40 32.14 11.81
N ALA A 154 -13.28 31.16 12.03
CA ALA A 154 -12.91 29.74 12.13
C ALA A 154 -12.40 29.17 10.79
N LEU A 155 -12.96 29.61 9.67
CA LEU A 155 -12.49 29.26 8.32
C LEU A 155 -11.13 29.89 7.99
N GLU A 156 -10.89 31.14 8.38
CA GLU A 156 -9.61 31.81 8.19
C GLU A 156 -8.50 31.15 9.03
N SER A 157 -8.83 30.74 10.25
CA SER A 157 -7.90 30.04 11.15
C SER A 157 -7.55 28.63 10.67
N ALA A 158 -8.41 27.98 9.89
CA ALA A 158 -8.17 26.65 9.32
C ALA A 158 -7.31 26.66 8.04
N LYS A 159 -6.98 27.85 7.50
CA LYS A 159 -6.11 28.01 6.33
C LYS A 159 -4.62 28.18 6.67
N GLY A 160 -4.28 28.40 7.94
CA GLY A 160 -2.89 28.59 8.45
C GLY A 160 -2.35 27.33 9.11
#